data_AF-A0A7X3II56-F1
#
_entry.id   AF-A0A7X3II56-F1
#
_cell.length_a   1.000
_cell.length_b   1.000
_cell.length_c   1.000
_cell.angle_alpha   90.00
_cell.angle_beta   90.00
_cell.angle_gamma   90.00
#
_symmetry.space_group_name_H-M   'P 1'
#
loop_
_entity.id
_entity.type
_entity.pdbx_description
1 polymer ?
#
loop_
_entity_poly.entity_id
_entity_poly.type
_entity_poly.pdbx_seq_one_letter_code
_entity_poly.pdbx_strand_id
1 'polypeptide(L)'
;MDTTQPEFYPEMHLRARKCIQELFAYLDLNLERGSEIELYAGWDDGKGSFEEPQDHRLDLELDIHSFELGERFVWQERQYILIKKT
;
A
#
# COMPACT_ATOMS: atom_id res chain seq x y z
N MET A 1 24.64 5.52 14.33
CA MET A 1 23.22 5.44 14.70
C MET A 1 22.60 6.72 14.19
N ASP A 2 22.11 6.72 12.96
CA ASP A 2 21.37 7.84 12.39
C ASP A 2 19.89 7.49 12.55
N THR A 3 19.29 8.00 13.62
CA THR A 3 17.84 7.92 13.84
C THR A 3 17.22 9.16 13.20
N THR A 4 17.22 9.20 11.88
CA THR A 4 16.42 10.16 11.14
C THR A 4 14.96 9.73 11.27
N GLN A 5 14.25 10.30 12.25
CA GLN A 5 12.80 10.23 12.25
C GLN A 5 12.32 10.80 10.92
N PRO A 6 11.47 10.09 10.15
CA PRO A 6 10.95 10.64 8.91
C PRO A 6 10.20 11.94 9.26
N GLU A 7 10.65 13.06 8.70
CA GLU A 7 9.96 14.34 8.84
C GLU A 7 8.50 14.14 8.44
N PHE A 8 7.58 14.42 9.37
CA PHE A 8 6.17 14.26 9.13
C PHE A 8 5.69 15.43 8.26
N TYR A 9 5.57 15.18 6.95
CA TYR A 9 5.04 16.13 5.97
C TYR A 9 3.52 15.95 5.85
N PRO A 10 2.69 16.76 6.55
CA PRO A 10 1.26 16.49 6.68
C PRO A 10 0.54 16.57 5.34
N GLU A 11 0.95 17.50 4.47
CA GLU A 11 0.36 17.65 3.14
C GLU A 11 0.66 16.48 2.21
N MET A 12 1.88 15.93 2.26
CA MET A 12 2.22 14.75 1.46
C MET A 12 1.47 13.52 1.95
N HIS A 13 1.36 13.37 3.28
CA HIS A 13 0.58 12.31 3.90
C HIS A 13 -0.90 12.38 3.49
N LEU A 14 -1.51 13.58 3.50
CA LEU A 14 -2.90 13.77 3.07
C LEU A 14 -3.11 13.45 1.59
N ARG A 15 -2.18 13.83 0.71
CA ARG A 15 -2.27 13.51 -0.73
C ARG A 15 -2.10 12.02 -0.99
N ALA A 16 -1.08 11.41 -0.40
CA ALA A 16 -0.84 9.97 -0.51
C ALA A 16 -2.04 9.16 -0.01
N ARG A 17 -2.61 9.55 1.13
CA ARG A 17 -3.83 8.92 1.67
C ARG A 17 -4.99 9.01 0.69
N LYS A 18 -5.24 10.18 0.09
CA LYS A 18 -6.30 10.32 -0.92
C LYS A 18 -6.07 9.40 -2.11
N CYS A 19 -4.85 9.29 -2.63
CA CYS A 19 -4.54 8.38 -3.73
C CYS A 19 -4.82 6.92 -3.37
N ILE A 20 -4.48 6.48 -2.15
CA ILE A 20 -4.75 5.12 -1.68
C ILE A 20 -6.26 4.89 -1.51
N GLN A 21 -6.99 5.88 -0.98
CA GLN A 21 -8.45 5.80 -0.87
C GLN A 21 -9.13 5.62 -2.22
N GLU A 22 -8.74 6.42 -3.22
CA GLU A 22 -9.29 6.31 -4.57
C GLU A 22 -8.92 4.98 -5.23
N LEU A 23 -7.68 4.49 -5.03
CA LEU A 23 -7.26 3.18 -5.51
C LEU A 23 -8.13 2.07 -4.89
N PHE A 24 -8.33 2.09 -3.58
CA PHE A 24 -9.10 1.06 -2.88
C PHE A 24 -10.58 1.11 -3.28
N ALA A 25 -11.15 2.31 -3.45
CA ALA A 25 -12.51 2.48 -3.96
C ALA A 25 -12.66 1.95 -5.40
N TYR A 26 -11.67 2.21 -6.26
CA TYR A 26 -11.64 1.65 -7.62
C TYR A 26 -11.58 0.12 -7.59
N LEU A 27 -10.72 -0.46 -6.76
CA LEU A 27 -10.59 -1.91 -6.62
C LEU A 27 -11.88 -2.53 -6.07
N ASP A 28 -12.51 -1.95 -5.06
CA ASP A 28 -13.79 -2.43 -4.55
C ASP A 28 -14.88 -2.42 -5.64
N LEU A 29 -14.91 -1.38 -6.47
CA LEU A 29 -15.90 -1.29 -7.55
C LEU A 29 -15.68 -2.33 -8.67
N ASN A 30 -14.41 -2.65 -8.98
CA ASN A 30 -14.05 -3.37 -10.19
C ASN A 30 -13.57 -4.82 -9.97
N LEU A 31 -13.13 -5.19 -8.77
CA LEU A 31 -12.78 -6.57 -8.48
C LEU A 31 -14.03 -7.46 -8.46
N GLU A 32 -13.94 -8.63 -9.05
CA GLU A 32 -14.98 -9.65 -8.94
C GLU A 32 -14.94 -10.31 -7.56
N ARG A 33 -16.10 -10.73 -7.05
CA ARG A 33 -16.16 -11.48 -5.78
C ARG A 33 -15.44 -12.82 -5.95
N GLY A 34 -14.62 -13.17 -4.96
CA GLY A 34 -13.73 -14.33 -4.98
C GLY A 34 -12.40 -14.09 -5.69
N SER A 35 -12.15 -12.87 -6.20
CA SER A 35 -10.85 -12.50 -6.77
C SER A 35 -9.92 -11.88 -5.74
N GLU A 36 -8.64 -11.91 -6.08
CA GLU A 36 -7.54 -11.35 -5.29
C GLU A 36 -6.65 -10.50 -6.20
N ILE A 37 -6.04 -9.46 -5.65
CA ILE A 37 -5.03 -8.65 -6.34
C ILE A 37 -3.86 -8.37 -5.41
N GLU A 38 -2.67 -8.37 -5.99
CA GLU A 38 -1.42 -8.13 -5.30
C GLU A 38 -0.93 -6.72 -5.62
N LEU A 39 -0.62 -5.96 -4.57
CA LEU A 39 -0.01 -4.64 -4.70
C LEU A 39 1.36 -4.63 -4.01
N TYR A 40 2.35 -4.03 -4.67
CA TYR A 40 3.70 -3.90 -4.12
C TYR A 40 4.19 -2.47 -4.25
N ALA A 41 4.63 -1.89 -3.13
CA ALA A 41 5.28 -0.58 -3.12
C ALA A 41 6.79 -0.74 -3.32
N GLY A 42 7.29 -0.31 -4.48
CA GLY A 42 8.72 -0.27 -4.76
C GLY A 42 9.05 0.71 -5.89
N TRP A 43 10.32 1.08 -6.00
CA TRP A 43 10.81 1.85 -7.13
C TRP A 43 11.25 0.91 -8.24
N ASP A 44 10.65 1.06 -9.43
CA ASP A 44 11.29 0.62 -10.67
C ASP A 44 12.19 1.76 -11.12
N ASP A 45 13.48 1.70 -10.76
CA ASP A 45 14.47 2.69 -11.19
C ASP A 45 14.94 2.47 -12.64
N GLY A 46 14.31 1.54 -13.37
CA GLY A 46 14.61 1.22 -14.76
C GLY A 46 15.94 0.48 -14.95
N LYS A 47 16.62 0.04 -13.88
CA LYS A 47 17.90 -0.68 -13.96
C LYS A 47 17.84 -2.16 -13.67
N GLY A 48 16.69 -2.67 -13.26
CA GLY A 48 16.50 -4.08 -12.96
C GLY A 48 15.63 -4.23 -11.73
N SER A 49 14.60 -5.06 -11.88
CA SER A 49 13.55 -5.28 -10.91
C SER A 49 14.10 -5.47 -9.48
N PHE A 50 13.60 -4.65 -8.55
CA PHE A 50 13.58 -4.94 -7.11
C PHE A 50 14.91 -5.47 -6.54
N GLU A 51 15.99 -4.67 -6.59
CA GLU A 51 17.24 -5.05 -5.89
C GLU A 51 17.01 -5.31 -4.39
N GLU A 52 15.99 -4.65 -3.81
CA GLU A 52 15.58 -4.88 -2.43
C GLU A 52 14.36 -5.83 -2.33
N PRO A 53 14.49 -6.95 -1.61
CA PRO A 53 13.41 -7.92 -1.47
C PRO A 53 12.27 -7.34 -0.62
N GLN A 54 11.05 -7.86 -0.83
CA GLN A 54 9.90 -7.61 0.02
C GLN A 54 10.26 -7.68 1.51
N ASP A 55 9.75 -6.73 2.31
CA ASP A 55 9.84 -6.82 3.76
C ASP A 55 8.59 -7.50 4.31
N HIS A 56 8.67 -8.82 4.49
CA HIS A 56 7.56 -9.65 4.97
C HIS A 56 6.96 -9.21 6.32
N ARG A 57 7.66 -8.36 7.08
CA ARG A 57 7.15 -7.80 8.34
C ARG A 57 6.08 -6.72 8.11
N LEU A 58 6.01 -6.18 6.89
CA LEU A 58 5.07 -5.14 6.49
C LEU A 58 3.84 -5.70 5.77
N ASP A 59 3.87 -6.99 5.42
CA ASP A 59 2.82 -7.65 4.64
C ASP A 59 1.45 -7.44 5.26
N LEU A 60 0.50 -7.03 4.40
CA LEU A 60 -0.85 -6.76 4.80
C LEU A 60 -1.81 -7.56 3.92
N GLU A 61 -2.63 -8.40 4.55
CA GLU A 61 -3.78 -9.00 3.89
C GLU A 61 -5.04 -8.28 4.36
N LEU A 62 -5.90 -7.87 3.41
CA LEU A 62 -7.15 -7.21 3.71
C LEU A 62 -8.28 -7.65 2.77
N ASP A 63 -9.50 -7.62 3.30
CA ASP A 63 -10.72 -7.73 2.50
C ASP A 63 -11.20 -6.32 2.12
N ILE A 64 -11.28 -6.03 0.83
CA ILE A 64 -11.54 -4.68 0.32
C ILE A 64 -12.91 -4.13 0.70
N HIS A 65 -13.87 -5.01 0.98
CA HIS A 65 -15.23 -4.63 1.31
C HIS A 65 -15.40 -4.21 2.78
N SER A 66 -14.61 -4.81 3.67
CA SER A 66 -14.69 -4.59 5.12
C SER A 66 -13.53 -3.76 5.68
N PHE A 67 -12.47 -3.56 4.91
CA PHE A 67 -11.30 -2.82 5.36
C PHE A 67 -11.55 -1.31 5.42
N GLU A 68 -11.30 -0.73 6.59
CA GLU A 68 -11.34 0.73 6.78
C GLU A 68 -9.93 1.31 6.81
N LEU A 69 -9.66 2.26 5.91
CA LEU A 69 -8.36 2.94 5.84
C LEU A 69 -8.20 3.90 7.04
N GLY A 70 -7.52 3.42 8.08
CA GLY A 70 -7.24 4.17 9.30
C GLY A 70 -6.50 5.49 9.05
N GLU A 71 -6.66 6.45 9.96
CA GLU A 71 -6.12 7.81 9.76
C GLU A 71 -4.60 7.90 9.61
N ARG A 72 -3.89 6.91 10.17
CA ARG A 72 -2.43 6.80 10.16
C ARG A 72 -1.92 5.77 9.16
N PHE A 73 -2.77 5.27 8.26
CA PHE A 73 -2.32 4.33 7.25
C PHE A 73 -1.33 5.02 6.31
N VAL A 74 -0.16 4.40 6.19
CA VAL A 74 0.89 4.77 5.24
C VAL A 74 1.31 3.50 4.53
N TRP A 75 1.25 3.51 3.20
CA TRP A 75 1.80 2.43 2.40
C TRP A 75 3.32 2.57 2.41
N GLN A 76 3.99 1.64 3.05
CA GLN A 76 5.43 1.68 3.27
C GLN A 76 6.18 1.14 2.05
N GLU A 77 7.39 1.61 1.84
CA GLU A 77 8.30 1.04 0.85
C GLU A 77 8.55 -0.45 1.14
N ARG A 78 8.57 -1.27 0.09
CA ARG A 78 8.71 -2.74 0.13
C ARG A 78 7.59 -3.48 0.84
N GLN A 79 6.48 -2.80 1.12
CA GLN A 79 5.26 -3.41 1.63
C GLN A 79 4.48 -4.07 0.51
N TYR A 80 4.16 -5.35 0.71
CA TYR A 80 3.20 -6.10 -0.08
C TYR A 80 1.82 -6.04 0.55
N ILE A 81 0.79 -5.84 -0.27
CA ILE A 81 -0.61 -5.85 0.14
C ILE A 81 -1.37 -6.86 -0.72
N LEU A 82 -1.93 -7.90 -0.09
CA LEU A 82 -2.87 -8.81 -0.73
C LEU A 82 -4.30 -8.32 -0.44
N ILE A 83 -5.00 -7.93 -1.49
CA ILE A 83 -6.37 -7.46 -1.40
C ILE A 83 -7.29 -8.56 -1.91
N LYS A 84 -8.23 -8.97 -1.06
CA LYS A 84 -9.26 -9.97 -1.38
C LYS A 84 -10.63 -9.31 -1.44
N LYS A 85 -11.53 -9.86 -2.26
CA LYS A 85 -12.95 -9.47 -2.24
C LYS A 85 -13.83 -10.67 -1.97
N THR A 86 -14.29 -10.81 -0.72
CA THR A 86 -15.09 -11.97 -0.29
C THR A 86 -16.61 -11.80 -0.38
#